data_AF-A0A357R2T0-F1
#
_entry.id   AF-A0A357R2T0-F1
#
_cell.length_a   1.000
_cell.length_b   1.000
_cell.length_c   1.000
_cell.angle_alpha   90.00
_cell.angle_beta   90.00
_cell.angle_gamma   90.00
#
_symmetry.space_group_name_H-M   'P 1'
#
loop_
_entity.id
_entity.type
_entity.pdbx_description
1 polymer ?
#
loop_
_entity_poly.entity_id
_entity_poly.type
_entity_poly.pdbx_seq_one_letter_code
_entity_poly.pdbx_strand_id
1 'polypeptide(L)'
;NIKGGIVSRKRQHVVYVKDSEQIALLLSTIGSNQGRLRFENSRILKDLRNQVNRLVNCETANVTKTVNAAQRQVAAIRRLAAVRGLESLNPGLREIARLRL
;
A
#
# COMPACT_ATOMS: atom_id res chain seq x y z
N ASN A 1 9.68 12.05 -31.28
CA ASN A 1 9.19 10.90 -32.06
C ASN A 1 8.26 10.09 -31.16
N ILE A 2 6.96 9.97 -31.48
CA ILE A 2 5.96 9.32 -30.61
C ILE A 2 5.84 7.85 -31.00
N LYS A 3 6.00 6.93 -30.05
CA LYS A 3 5.91 5.48 -30.29
C LYS A 3 4.48 4.97 -30.09
N GLY A 4 3.83 4.57 -31.19
CA GLY A 4 2.50 3.96 -31.19
C GLY A 4 2.54 2.47 -31.54
N GLY A 5 1.61 1.69 -31.01
CA GLY A 5 1.30 0.34 -31.47
C GLY A 5 0.19 0.36 -32.52
N ILE A 6 0.16 -0.65 -33.40
CA ILE A 6 -0.92 -0.84 -34.37
C ILE A 6 -1.66 -2.12 -34.00
N VAL A 7 -2.99 -2.07 -34.03
CA VAL A 7 -3.85 -3.25 -33.86
C VAL A 7 -4.89 -3.28 -34.97
N SER A 8 -5.14 -4.46 -35.52
CA SER A 8 -6.25 -4.67 -36.46
C SER A 8 -7.53 -4.90 -35.67
N ARG A 9 -8.54 -4.04 -35.87
CA ARG A 9 -9.85 -4.17 -35.24
C ARG A 9 -10.93 -4.14 -36.31
N LYS A 10 -11.73 -5.20 -36.38
CA LYS A 10 -12.68 -5.44 -37.48
C LYS A 10 -11.95 -5.41 -38.84
N ARG A 11 -12.24 -4.42 -39.70
CA ARG A 11 -11.61 -4.20 -41.02
C ARG A 11 -10.76 -2.93 -41.05
N GLN A 12 -10.30 -2.42 -39.90
CA GLN A 12 -9.51 -1.18 -39.81
C GLN A 12 -8.25 -1.40 -38.96
N HIS A 13 -7.20 -0.66 -39.28
CA HIS A 13 -6.01 -0.53 -38.43
C HIS A 13 -6.19 0.63 -37.47
N VAL A 14 -6.01 0.37 -36.18
CA VAL A 14 -6.10 1.37 -35.11
C VAL A 14 -4.71 1.58 -34.53
N VAL A 15 -4.26 2.83 -34.50
CA VAL A 15 -3.02 3.22 -33.83
C VAL A 15 -3.35 3.61 -32.39
N TYR A 16 -2.60 3.09 -31.42
CA TYR A 16 -2.78 3.44 -30.01
C TYR A 16 -1.44 3.78 -29.34
N VAL A 17 -1.51 4.65 -28.34
CA VAL A 17 -0.38 5.02 -27.48
C VAL A 17 -0.75 4.62 -26.05
N LYS A 18 0.11 3.86 -25.38
CA LYS A 18 -0.15 3.32 -24.03
C LYS A 18 0.69 3.95 -22.94
N ASP A 19 1.84 4.50 -23.31
CA ASP A 19 2.78 5.10 -22.36
C ASP A 19 2.34 6.51 -21.99
N SER A 20 2.26 6.81 -20.69
CA SER A 20 1.73 8.09 -20.20
C SER A 20 2.54 9.29 -20.67
N GLU A 21 3.86 9.16 -20.79
CA GLU A 21 4.73 10.24 -21.27
C GLU A 21 4.53 10.45 -22.78
N GLN A 22 4.37 9.36 -23.53
CA GLN A 22 4.04 9.43 -24.96
C GLN A 22 2.66 10.05 -25.21
N ILE A 23 1.67 9.78 -24.35
CA ILE A 23 0.33 10.40 -24.43
C ILE A 23 0.43 11.91 -24.15
N ALA A 24 1.18 12.31 -23.10
CA ALA A 24 1.39 13.72 -22.78
C ALA A 24 2.15 14.47 -23.89
N LEU A 25 3.15 13.81 -24.49
CA LEU A 25 3.90 14.33 -25.64
C LEU A 25 2.96 14.49 -26.85
N LEU A 26 2.14 13.50 -27.18
CA LEU A 26 1.17 13.57 -28.26
C LEU A 26 0.21 14.76 -28.09
N LEU A 27 -0.37 14.91 -26.89
CA LEU A 27 -1.26 16.03 -26.58
C LEU A 27 -0.56 17.39 -26.73
N SER A 28 0.72 17.48 -26.35
CA SER A 28 1.54 18.68 -26.56
C SER A 28 1.78 18.96 -28.04
N THR A 29 2.18 17.93 -28.81
CA THR A 29 2.55 18.06 -30.22
C THR A 29 1.36 18.48 -31.09
N ILE A 30 0.14 18.02 -30.78
CA ILE A 30 -1.07 18.42 -31.50
C ILE A 30 -1.67 19.74 -31.00
N GLY A 31 -1.01 20.44 -30.06
CA GLY A 31 -1.47 21.73 -29.51
C GLY A 31 -2.60 21.64 -28.48
N SER A 32 -2.91 20.46 -27.95
CA SER A 32 -3.99 20.26 -26.97
C SER A 32 -3.53 20.56 -25.54
N ASN A 33 -3.28 21.83 -25.24
CA ASN A 33 -2.78 22.25 -23.93
C ASN A 33 -3.76 21.95 -22.78
N GLN A 34 -5.05 22.21 -22.98
CA GLN A 34 -6.07 21.90 -21.97
C GLN A 34 -6.23 20.38 -21.75
N GLY A 35 -6.18 19.60 -22.84
CA GLY A 35 -6.24 18.13 -22.77
C GLY A 35 -5.06 17.57 -21.98
N ARG A 36 -3.85 18.08 -22.23
CA ARG A 36 -2.64 17.70 -21.50
C ARG A 36 -2.73 18.02 -20.01
N LEU A 37 -3.19 19.22 -19.64
CA LEU A 37 -3.34 19.60 -18.23
C LEU A 37 -4.34 18.71 -17.50
N ARG A 38 -5.47 18.36 -18.12
CA ARG A 38 -6.45 17.42 -17.55
C ARG A 38 -5.86 16.01 -17.39
N PHE A 39 -5.08 15.56 -18.36
CA PHE A 39 -4.39 14.27 -18.32
C PHE A 39 -3.39 14.22 -17.16
N GLU A 40 -2.52 15.23 -17.03
CA GLU A 40 -1.53 15.30 -15.95
C GLU A 40 -2.19 15.39 -14.56
N ASN A 41 -3.25 16.19 -14.40
CA ASN A 41 -3.99 16.23 -13.14
C ASN A 41 -4.54 14.85 -12.74
N SER A 42 -5.08 14.10 -13.72
CA SER A 42 -5.59 12.76 -13.46
C SER A 42 -4.48 11.78 -13.07
N ARG A 43 -3.30 11.90 -13.70
CA ARG A 43 -2.11 11.12 -13.38
C ARG A 43 -1.59 11.41 -11.97
N ILE A 44 -1.42 12.70 -11.63
CA ILE A 44 -0.95 13.13 -10.31
C ILE A 44 -1.89 12.62 -9.21
N LEU A 45 -3.21 12.79 -9.38
CA LEU A 45 -4.18 12.31 -8.39
C LEU A 45 -4.16 10.78 -8.23
N LYS A 46 -3.97 10.04 -9.33
CA LYS A 46 -3.81 8.59 -9.29
C LYS A 46 -2.54 8.18 -8.53
N ASP A 47 -1.42 8.85 -8.79
CA ASP A 47 -0.15 8.54 -8.16
C ASP A 47 -0.18 8.84 -6.65
N LEU A 48 -0.75 9.99 -6.26
CA LEU A 48 -0.98 10.34 -4.85
C LEU A 48 -1.88 9.30 -4.15
N ARG A 49 -3.02 8.92 -4.75
CA ARG A 49 -3.90 7.89 -4.19
C ARG A 49 -3.18 6.56 -4.02
N ASN A 50 -2.39 6.14 -4.99
CA ASN A 50 -1.62 4.90 -4.91
C ASN A 50 -0.57 4.95 -3.80
N GLN A 51 0.10 6.08 -3.63
CA GLN A 51 1.06 6.28 -2.54
C GLN A 51 0.38 6.22 -1.17
N VAL A 52 -0.73 6.94 -0.99
CA VAL A 52 -1.52 6.94 0.25
C VAL A 52 -2.02 5.55 0.57
N ASN A 53 -2.59 4.83 -0.41
CA ASN A 53 -3.08 3.47 -0.21
C ASN A 53 -1.96 2.53 0.24
N ARG A 54 -0.77 2.61 -0.37
CA ARG A 54 0.38 1.80 0.07
C ARG A 54 0.83 2.14 1.49
N LEU A 55 0.87 3.42 1.83
CA LEU A 55 1.24 3.88 3.18
C LEU A 55 0.25 3.36 4.22
N VAL A 56 -1.04 3.62 4.02
CA VAL A 56 -2.11 3.20 4.94
C VAL A 56 -2.14 1.68 5.09
N ASN A 57 -1.96 0.92 4.00
CA ASN A 57 -1.89 -0.54 4.07
C ASN A 57 -0.69 -1.01 4.91
N CYS A 58 0.46 -0.37 4.75
CA CYS A 58 1.66 -0.70 5.54
C CYS A 58 1.44 -0.41 7.03
N GLU A 59 0.93 0.78 7.36
CA GLU A 59 0.63 1.16 8.75
C GLU A 59 -0.40 0.23 9.38
N THR A 60 -1.51 -0.04 8.67
CA THR A 60 -2.56 -0.95 9.14
C THR A 60 -2.01 -2.35 9.40
N ALA A 61 -1.16 -2.87 8.51
CA ALA A 61 -0.54 -4.18 8.69
C ALA A 61 0.42 -4.20 9.90
N ASN A 62 1.19 -3.12 10.11
CA ASN A 62 2.10 -3.02 11.25
C ASN A 62 1.34 -2.92 12.58
N VAL A 63 0.31 -2.08 12.65
CA VAL A 63 -0.57 -1.97 13.82
C VAL A 63 -1.21 -3.33 14.12
N THR A 64 -1.75 -4.00 13.10
CA THR A 64 -2.38 -5.33 13.25
C THR A 64 -1.38 -6.37 13.79
N LYS A 65 -0.15 -6.41 13.27
CA LYS A 65 0.90 -7.32 13.77
C LYS A 65 1.23 -7.05 15.24
N THR A 66 1.39 -5.78 15.61
CA THR A 66 1.70 -5.36 16.98
C THR A 66 0.58 -5.72 17.95
N VAL A 67 -0.67 -5.42 17.59
CA VAL A 67 -1.85 -5.77 18.40
C VAL A 67 -1.95 -7.28 18.57
N ASN A 68 -1.82 -8.06 17.49
CA ASN A 68 -1.88 -9.51 17.55
C ASN A 68 -0.76 -10.11 18.41
N ALA A 69 0.45 -9.57 18.35
CA ALA A 69 1.55 -10.00 19.19
C ALA A 69 1.27 -9.70 20.67
N ALA A 70 0.78 -8.50 20.99
CA ALA A 70 0.42 -8.12 22.35
C ALA A 70 -0.71 -9.02 22.90
N GLN A 71 -1.75 -9.29 22.12
CA GLN A 71 -2.84 -10.20 22.52
C GLN A 71 -2.33 -11.62 22.80
N ARG A 72 -1.46 -12.17 21.94
CA ARG A 72 -0.84 -13.48 22.17
C ARG A 72 0.01 -13.51 23.43
N GLN A 73 0.77 -12.45 23.70
CA GLN A 73 1.58 -12.32 24.93
C GLN A 73 0.68 -12.33 26.16
N VAL A 74 -0.36 -11.50 26.19
CA VAL A 74 -1.32 -11.45 27.31
C VAL A 74 -1.99 -12.79 27.53
N ALA A 75 -2.45 -13.46 26.48
CA ALA A 75 -3.08 -14.78 26.58
C ALA A 75 -2.11 -15.84 27.13
N ALA A 76 -0.85 -15.84 26.67
CA ALA A 76 0.17 -16.75 27.16
C ALA A 76 0.50 -16.50 28.63
N ILE A 77 0.64 -15.24 29.05
CA ILE A 77 0.90 -14.87 30.44
C ILE A 77 -0.27 -15.30 31.34
N ARG A 78 -1.52 -15.03 30.94
CA ARG A 78 -2.71 -15.46 31.70
C ARG A 78 -2.78 -16.98 31.83
N ARG A 79 -2.49 -17.71 30.76
CA ARG A 79 -2.45 -19.19 30.79
C ARG A 79 -1.37 -19.70 31.73
N LEU A 80 -0.17 -19.11 31.70
CA LEU A 80 0.91 -19.48 32.61
C LEU A 80 0.53 -19.20 34.08
N ALA A 81 -0.03 -18.03 34.35
CA ALA A 81 -0.50 -17.63 35.67
C ALA A 81 -1.50 -18.64 36.25
N ALA A 82 -2.44 -19.12 35.43
CA ALA A 82 -3.44 -20.09 35.84
C ALA A 82 -2.88 -21.51 36.09
N VAL A 83 -1.85 -21.93 35.34
CA VAL A 83 -1.33 -23.31 35.43
C VAL A 83 -0.19 -23.45 36.45
N ARG A 84 0.71 -22.47 36.55
CA ARG A 84 1.92 -22.55 37.39
C ARG A 84 2.14 -21.34 38.31
N GLY A 85 1.35 -20.27 38.14
CA GLY A 85 1.57 -18.99 38.81
C GLY A 85 2.72 -18.19 38.18
N LEU A 86 2.64 -16.86 38.23
CA LEU A 86 3.73 -16.01 37.71
C LEU A 86 4.98 -16.02 38.61
N GLU A 87 4.83 -16.44 39.87
CA GLU A 87 5.94 -16.56 40.82
C GLU A 87 6.93 -17.67 40.45
N SER A 88 6.54 -18.60 39.57
CA SER A 88 7.44 -19.64 39.06
C SER A 88 8.43 -19.10 38.01
N LEU A 89 8.27 -17.85 37.55
CA LEU A 89 9.18 -17.21 36.60
C LEU A 89 10.38 -16.59 37.32
N ASN A 90 11.50 -16.49 36.61
CA ASN A 90 12.63 -15.70 37.09
C ASN A 90 12.21 -14.22 37.29
N PRO A 91 12.91 -13.45 38.15
CA PRO A 91 12.49 -12.09 38.51
C PRO A 91 12.21 -11.18 37.30
N GLY A 92 13.08 -11.19 36.28
CA GLY A 92 12.92 -10.34 35.10
C GLY A 92 11.70 -10.70 34.23
N LEU A 93 11.46 -11.99 33.98
CA LEU A 93 10.28 -12.41 33.21
C LEU A 93 8.98 -12.17 33.99
N ARG A 94 9.00 -12.34 35.31
CA ARG A 94 7.86 -12.03 36.19
C ARG A 94 7.51 -10.55 36.16
N GLU A 95 8.50 -9.67 36.21
CA GLU A 95 8.30 -8.23 36.12
C GLU A 95 7.67 -7.84 34.78
N ILE A 96 8.25 -8.31 33.66
CA ILE A 96 7.70 -8.06 32.32
C ILE A 96 6.28 -8.63 32.18
N ALA A 97 6.02 -9.82 32.71
CA ALA A 97 4.71 -10.44 32.67
C ALA A 97 3.66 -9.60 33.43
N ARG A 98 4.02 -9.04 34.59
CA ARG A 98 3.15 -8.15 35.36
C ARG A 98 2.90 -6.82 34.66
N LEU A 99 3.91 -6.23 34.02
CA LEU A 99 3.78 -4.96 33.27
C LEU A 99 2.90 -5.08 32.01
N ARG A 100 2.74 -6.30 31.48
CA ARG A 100 1.95 -6.58 30.27
C ARG A 100 0.48 -6.92 30.55
N LEU A 101 0.12 -7.21 31.79
CA LEU A 101 -1.25 -7.52 32.23
C LEU A 101 -1.96 -6.27 32.74
#